data_AF-A0A317Y638-F1
#
_entry.id   AF-A0A317Y638-F1
#
_cell.length_a   1.000
_cell.length_b   1.000
_cell.length_c   1.000
_cell.angle_alpha   90.00
_cell.angle_beta   90.00
_cell.angle_gamma   90.00
#
_symmetry.space_group_name_H-M   'P 1'
#
loop_
_entity.id
_entity.type
_entity.pdbx_description
1 polymer ?
#
loop_
_entity_poly.entity_id
_entity_poly.type
_entity_poly.pdbx_seq_one_letter_code
_entity_poly.pdbx_strand_id
1 'polypeptide(L)'
;MIVDLWHVLLVQGTCLPLSSYMSSQAEISERMRAILIDWIIEVQYRLTLMPETLYLTVYIIDQYLSMESVPRKELQLVGISAMLIVSKYEEIWAPLVKDLMCLCDNAFTRDQVLTKEKAILDRLHWNLTVPTMYMFIVRYLKAAMCDTELENMAFFYSELALVHYAMLVYPPSVTAAVAVYAARSTLGMNPPWTDILEHHTSLAEPQLLDCARRLISFHTLAPESKQKAVYRKYSKPKLGSVALQSPDKKLLSG
;
A
#
# COMPACT_ATOMS: atom_id res chain seq x y z
N MET A 1 -2.29 -21.65 -8.37
CA MET A 1 -1.02 -21.96 -7.69
C MET A 1 -1.18 -21.50 -6.24
N ILE A 2 -1.57 -22.40 -5.35
CA ILE A 2 -1.73 -22.07 -3.92
C ILE A 2 -0.31 -22.01 -3.36
N VAL A 3 0.27 -20.82 -3.30
CA VAL A 3 1.44 -20.60 -2.46
C VAL A 3 0.95 -20.82 -1.03
N ASP A 4 1.57 -21.75 -0.31
CA ASP A 4 1.20 -22.08 1.06
C ASP A 4 1.28 -20.80 1.91
N LEU A 5 0.17 -20.44 2.57
CA LEU A 5 0.08 -19.21 3.37
C LEU A 5 1.19 -19.17 4.42
N TRP A 6 1.57 -20.33 4.95
CA TRP A 6 2.67 -20.46 5.89
C TRP A 6 4.01 -20.07 5.28
N HIS A 7 4.29 -20.48 4.04
CA HIS A 7 5.51 -20.09 3.34
C HIS A 7 5.51 -18.57 3.06
N VAL A 8 4.36 -18.00 2.67
CA VAL A 8 4.22 -16.56 2.45
C VAL A 8 4.47 -15.78 3.75
N LEU A 9 3.90 -16.23 4.88
CA LEU A 9 4.08 -15.62 6.21
C LEU A 9 5.54 -15.73 6.69
N LEU A 10 6.22 -16.85 6.45
CA LEU A 10 7.63 -17.04 6.80
C LEU A 10 8.54 -16.11 5.99
N VAL A 11 8.31 -16.00 4.68
CA VAL A 11 9.13 -15.16 3.78
C VAL A 11 8.93 -13.67 4.09
N GLN A 12 7.73 -13.25 4.50
CA GLN A 12 7.41 -11.86 4.77
C GLN A 12 8.32 -11.19 5.83
N GLY A 13 8.76 -11.94 6.84
CA GLY A 13 9.68 -11.43 7.86
C GLY A 13 11.06 -11.03 7.30
N THR A 14 11.48 -11.64 6.20
CA THR A 14 12.76 -11.36 5.52
C THR A 14 12.65 -10.30 4.43
N CYS A 15 11.43 -9.95 4.02
CA CYS A 15 11.16 -9.01 2.94
C CYS A 15 10.68 -7.65 3.45
N LEU A 16 10.59 -7.40 4.75
CA LEU A 16 10.15 -6.12 5.28
C LEU A 16 11.21 -5.04 5.02
N PRO A 17 10.85 -3.88 4.42
CA PRO A 17 11.76 -2.74 4.39
C PRO A 17 12.09 -2.37 5.83
N LEU A 18 13.34 -1.99 6.10
CA LEU A 18 13.72 -1.50 7.42
C LEU A 18 12.81 -0.34 7.82
N SER A 19 11.90 -0.51 8.78
CA SER A 19 10.90 0.51 9.14
C SER A 19 11.52 1.83 9.65
N SER A 20 12.84 1.87 9.84
CA SER A 20 13.63 3.04 10.23
C SER A 20 14.54 3.58 9.10
N TYR A 21 14.42 3.11 7.86
CA TYR A 21 15.34 3.47 6.78
C TYR A 21 15.36 4.97 6.47
N MET A 22 14.29 5.69 6.79
CA MET A 22 14.25 7.14 6.60
C MET A 22 15.36 7.87 7.37
N SER A 23 15.85 7.31 8.48
CA SER A 23 16.99 7.88 9.22
C SER A 23 18.32 7.84 8.45
N SER A 24 18.42 6.97 7.44
CA SER A 24 19.58 6.85 6.55
C SER A 24 19.47 7.73 5.29
N GLN A 25 18.32 8.38 5.07
CA GLN A 25 18.11 9.29 3.96
C GLN A 25 18.56 10.71 4.32
N ALA A 26 19.43 11.31 3.50
CA ALA A 26 19.95 12.65 3.75
C ALA A 26 19.00 13.77 3.28
N GLU A 27 18.31 13.57 2.15
CA GLU A 27 17.47 14.60 1.51
C GLU A 27 15.98 14.26 1.48
N ILE A 28 15.61 13.03 1.81
CA ILE A 28 14.22 12.54 1.74
C ILE A 28 13.66 12.44 3.17
N SER A 29 12.40 12.84 3.32
CA SER A 29 11.65 12.72 4.56
C SER A 29 10.42 11.83 4.38
N GLU A 30 9.85 11.35 5.48
CA GLU A 30 8.59 10.59 5.50
C GLU A 30 7.46 11.33 4.76
N ARG A 31 7.42 12.66 4.90
CA ARG A 31 6.46 13.52 4.20
C ARG A 31 6.66 13.48 2.68
N MET A 32 7.90 13.48 2.21
CA MET A 32 8.18 13.43 0.77
C MET A 32 7.83 12.06 0.19
N ARG A 33 8.07 10.98 0.94
CA ARG A 33 7.54 9.64 0.62
C ARG A 33 6.02 9.67 0.53
N ALA A 34 5.31 10.21 1.52
CA ALA A 34 3.85 10.29 1.50
C ALA A 34 3.32 11.06 0.28
N ILE A 35 3.98 12.16 -0.12
CA ILE A 35 3.66 12.90 -1.35
C ILE A 35 3.85 12.03 -2.59
N LEU A 36 4.96 11.29 -2.68
CA LEU A 36 5.20 10.38 -3.80
C LEU A 36 4.14 9.27 -3.87
N ILE A 37 3.83 8.62 -2.75
CA ILE A 37 2.86 7.51 -2.73
C ILE A 37 1.45 8.00 -3.05
N ASP A 38 1.03 9.16 -2.52
CA ASP A 38 -0.24 9.80 -2.86
C ASP A 38 -0.36 10.02 -4.38
N TRP A 39 0.70 10.56 -5.00
CA TRP A 39 0.75 10.74 -6.46
C TRP A 39 0.76 9.41 -7.24
N ILE A 40 1.50 8.41 -6.77
CA ILE A 40 1.54 7.06 -7.38
C ILE A 40 0.14 6.41 -7.38
N ILE A 41 -0.67 6.62 -6.33
CA ILE A 41 -2.06 6.15 -6.27
C ILE A 41 -2.92 6.85 -7.34
N GLU A 42 -2.74 8.15 -7.56
CA GLU A 42 -3.43 8.86 -8.65
C GLU A 42 -3.02 8.32 -10.02
N VAL A 43 -1.72 8.07 -10.23
CA VAL A 43 -1.19 7.51 -11.49
C VAL A 43 -1.75 6.11 -11.75
N GLN A 44 -1.66 5.21 -10.76
CA GLN A 44 -2.21 3.85 -10.87
C GLN A 44 -3.68 3.88 -11.26
N TYR A 45 -4.46 4.72 -10.59
CA TYR A 45 -5.88 4.84 -10.85
C TYR A 45 -6.18 5.44 -12.22
N ARG A 46 -5.39 6.42 -12.68
CA ARG A 46 -5.54 7.05 -14.01
C ARG A 46 -5.22 6.09 -15.15
N LEU A 47 -4.22 5.24 -14.96
CA LEU A 47 -3.80 4.21 -15.91
C LEU A 47 -4.61 2.92 -15.78
N THR A 48 -5.56 2.85 -14.83
CA THR A 48 -6.40 1.68 -14.59
C THR A 48 -5.60 0.39 -14.36
N LEU A 49 -4.41 0.49 -13.75
CA LEU A 49 -3.57 -0.66 -13.43
C LEU A 49 -4.23 -1.49 -12.32
N MET A 50 -3.85 -2.75 -12.19
CA MET A 50 -4.33 -3.62 -11.12
C MET A 50 -3.96 -3.07 -9.74
N PRO A 51 -4.75 -3.36 -8.69
CA PRO A 51 -4.35 -3.02 -7.33
C PRO A 51 -3.00 -3.64 -6.97
N GLU A 52 -2.74 -4.90 -7.31
CA GLU A 52 -1.44 -5.57 -7.06
C GLU A 52 -0.23 -4.75 -7.52
N THR A 53 -0.33 -4.13 -8.70
CA THR A 53 0.67 -3.23 -9.28
C THR A 53 0.98 -2.04 -8.36
N LEU A 54 -0.02 -1.46 -7.70
CA LEU A 54 0.20 -0.40 -6.70
C LEU A 54 1.00 -0.90 -5.50
N TYR A 55 0.58 -2.00 -4.89
CA TYR A 55 1.19 -2.48 -3.64
C TYR A 55 2.63 -2.93 -3.86
N LEU A 56 2.90 -3.63 -4.97
CA LEU A 56 4.25 -4.03 -5.31
C LEU A 56 5.11 -2.82 -5.71
N THR A 57 4.54 -1.79 -6.35
CA THR A 57 5.26 -0.54 -6.65
C THR A 57 5.71 0.15 -5.36
N VAL A 58 4.81 0.32 -4.38
CA VAL A 58 5.15 0.93 -3.09
C VAL A 58 6.21 0.12 -2.36
N TYR A 59 6.08 -1.22 -2.36
CA TYR A 59 7.09 -2.11 -1.80
C TYR A 59 8.48 -1.87 -2.42
N ILE A 60 8.57 -1.84 -3.75
CA ILE A 60 9.85 -1.63 -4.46
C ILE A 60 10.46 -0.27 -4.13
N ILE A 61 9.63 0.79 -4.05
CA ILE A 61 10.08 2.12 -3.66
C ILE A 61 10.72 2.07 -2.26
N ASP A 62 10.02 1.50 -1.28
CA ASP A 62 10.51 1.44 0.10
C ASP A 62 11.76 0.57 0.24
N GLN A 63 11.79 -0.58 -0.45
CA GLN A 63 12.97 -1.44 -0.47
C GLN A 63 14.19 -0.73 -1.06
N TYR A 64 14.02 -0.07 -2.20
CA TYR A 64 15.12 0.65 -2.84
C TYR A 64 15.63 1.81 -1.96
N LEU A 65 14.72 2.59 -1.37
CA LEU A 65 15.06 3.65 -0.42
C LEU A 65 15.68 3.12 0.88
N SER A 66 15.48 1.85 1.21
CA SER A 66 16.14 1.23 2.36
C SER A 66 17.60 0.85 2.10
N MET A 67 17.99 0.72 0.83
CA MET A 67 19.31 0.29 0.40
C MET A 67 20.15 1.45 -0.15
N GLU A 68 19.52 2.42 -0.80
CA GLU A 68 20.18 3.54 -1.47
C GLU A 68 19.76 4.89 -0.91
N SER A 69 20.74 5.76 -0.65
CA SER A 69 20.48 7.19 -0.38
C SER A 69 20.13 7.89 -1.68
N VAL A 70 18.93 8.47 -1.77
CA VAL A 70 18.42 9.04 -3.02
C VAL A 70 18.30 10.57 -2.88
N PRO A 71 18.83 11.35 -3.83
CA PRO A 71 18.63 12.80 -3.85
C PRO A 71 17.14 13.15 -4.01
N ARG A 72 16.71 14.25 -3.39
CA ARG A 72 15.30 14.71 -3.46
C ARG A 72 14.77 14.78 -4.89
N LYS A 73 15.60 15.28 -5.82
CA LYS A 73 15.25 15.46 -7.24
C LYS A 73 15.00 14.15 -8.00
N GLU A 74 15.48 13.02 -7.48
CA GLU A 74 15.33 11.70 -8.10
C GLU A 74 14.21 10.86 -7.48
N LEU A 75 13.58 11.33 -6.40
CA LEU A 75 12.54 10.56 -5.71
C LEU A 75 11.36 10.20 -6.64
N GLN A 76 10.91 11.14 -7.48
CA GLN A 76 9.87 10.86 -8.46
C GLN A 76 10.36 9.91 -9.57
N LEU A 77 11.63 10.01 -9.97
CA LEU A 77 12.25 9.09 -10.94
C LEU A 77 12.26 7.65 -10.40
N VAL A 78 12.56 7.46 -9.12
CA VAL A 78 12.43 6.15 -8.44
C VAL A 78 10.99 5.65 -8.53
N GLY A 79 10.00 6.50 -8.22
CA GLY A 79 8.59 6.11 -8.24
C GLY A 79 8.10 5.63 -9.61
N ILE A 80 8.38 6.39 -10.68
CA ILE A 80 7.96 5.99 -12.04
C ILE A 80 8.72 4.77 -12.55
N SER A 81 9.99 4.63 -12.19
CA SER A 81 10.80 3.48 -12.60
C SER A 81 10.37 2.21 -11.88
N ALA A 82 10.03 2.30 -10.58
CA ALA A 82 9.41 1.22 -9.83
C ALA A 82 8.07 0.81 -10.46
N MET A 83 7.19 1.76 -10.79
CA MET A 83 5.92 1.46 -11.44
C MET A 83 6.11 0.83 -12.82
N LEU A 84 7.11 1.26 -13.60
CA LEU A 84 7.46 0.64 -14.88
C LEU A 84 7.85 -0.83 -14.71
N ILE A 85 8.73 -1.13 -13.74
CA ILE A 85 9.17 -2.49 -13.42
C ILE A 85 7.95 -3.35 -13.09
N VAL A 86 7.12 -2.91 -12.15
CA VAL A 86 5.97 -3.69 -11.69
C VAL A 86 4.93 -3.85 -12.78
N SER A 87 4.68 -2.82 -13.58
CA SER A 87 3.71 -2.95 -14.68
C SER A 87 4.17 -3.96 -15.72
N LYS A 88 5.48 -4.04 -16.02
CA LYS A 88 6.03 -5.10 -16.89
C LYS A 88 5.92 -6.51 -16.29
N TYR A 89 5.83 -6.60 -14.96
CA TYR A 89 5.79 -7.85 -14.22
C TYR A 89 4.35 -8.37 -14.01
N GLU A 90 3.42 -7.48 -13.63
CA GLU A 90 2.04 -7.84 -13.25
C GLU A 90 1.00 -7.60 -14.36
N GLU A 91 1.21 -6.60 -15.23
CA GLU A 91 0.18 -6.20 -16.20
C GLU A 91 0.33 -6.98 -17.51
N ILE A 92 -0.81 -7.42 -18.06
CA ILE A 92 -0.85 -7.96 -19.43
C ILE A 92 -0.42 -6.88 -20.43
N TRP A 93 -0.84 -5.64 -20.19
CA TRP A 93 -0.58 -4.48 -21.03
C TRP A 93 0.11 -3.38 -20.22
N ALA A 94 1.42 -3.52 -20.03
CA ALA A 94 2.22 -2.51 -19.37
C ALA A 94 2.19 -1.16 -20.13
N PRO A 95 2.12 0.00 -19.44
CA PRO A 95 2.21 1.31 -20.06
C PRO A 95 3.59 1.50 -20.70
N LEU A 96 3.65 2.27 -21.78
CA LEU A 96 4.92 2.57 -22.42
C LEU A 96 5.69 3.58 -21.56
N VAL A 97 7.02 3.54 -21.63
CA VAL A 97 7.89 4.50 -20.91
C VAL A 97 7.49 5.95 -21.20
N LYS A 98 7.11 6.25 -22.45
CA LYS A 98 6.65 7.59 -22.86
C LYS A 98 5.38 8.04 -22.10
N ASP A 99 4.49 7.11 -21.78
CA ASP A 99 3.22 7.41 -21.13
C ASP A 99 3.48 7.75 -19.65
N LEU A 100 4.38 7.01 -18.99
CA LEU A 100 4.85 7.32 -17.63
C LEU A 100 5.63 8.64 -17.57
N MET A 101 6.49 8.93 -18.56
CA MET A 101 7.19 10.21 -18.65
C MET A 101 6.24 11.40 -18.80
N CYS A 102 5.15 11.23 -19.56
CA CYS A 102 4.13 12.25 -19.72
C CYS A 102 3.43 12.57 -18.40
N LEU A 103 3.30 11.61 -17.48
CA LEU A 103 2.67 11.81 -16.17
C LEU A 103 3.53 12.62 -15.20
N CYS A 104 4.85 12.66 -15.41
CA CYS A 104 5.77 13.50 -14.66
C CYS A 104 6.20 14.75 -15.45
N ASP A 105 5.32 15.28 -16.32
CA ASP A 105 5.56 16.48 -17.13
C ASP A 105 6.86 16.44 -17.95
N ASN A 106 7.31 15.25 -18.36
CA ASN A 106 8.60 15.01 -19.02
C ASN A 106 9.82 15.55 -18.24
N ALA A 107 9.74 15.58 -16.91
CA ALA A 107 10.84 15.99 -16.04
C ALA A 107 12.10 15.10 -16.17
N PHE A 108 11.94 13.89 -16.70
CA PHE A 108 13.02 12.92 -16.90
C PHE A 108 13.06 12.43 -18.35
N THR A 109 14.26 12.14 -18.83
CA THR A 109 14.46 11.53 -20.15
C THR A 109 14.22 10.02 -20.09
N ARG A 110 13.95 9.41 -21.26
CA ARG A 110 13.83 7.95 -21.38
C ARG A 110 15.05 7.21 -20.82
N ASP A 111 16.25 7.73 -21.10
CA ASP A 111 17.51 7.13 -20.66
C ASP A 111 17.66 7.16 -19.13
N GLN A 112 17.23 8.26 -18.49
CA GLN A 112 17.21 8.34 -17.02
C GLN A 112 16.25 7.31 -16.42
N VAL A 113 15.06 7.12 -17.00
CA VAL A 113 14.09 6.12 -16.53
C VAL A 113 14.64 4.70 -16.68
N LEU A 114 15.20 4.35 -17.84
CA LEU A 114 15.76 3.01 -18.07
C LEU A 114 17.01 2.74 -17.22
N THR A 115 17.85 3.76 -17.01
CA THR A 115 19.00 3.66 -16.11
C THR A 115 18.56 3.43 -14.67
N LYS A 116 17.53 4.16 -14.20
CA LYS A 116 16.99 3.96 -12.85
C LYS A 116 16.28 2.63 -12.69
N GLU A 117 15.52 2.18 -13.69
CA GLU A 117 14.92 0.84 -13.74
C GLU A 117 15.97 -0.24 -13.50
N LYS A 118 17.07 -0.20 -14.26
CA LYS A 118 18.17 -1.16 -14.11
C LYS A 118 18.79 -1.10 -12.70
N ALA A 119 19.06 0.11 -12.20
CA ALA A 119 19.65 0.30 -10.88
C ALA A 119 18.76 -0.26 -9.75
N ILE A 120 17.43 -0.12 -9.86
CA ILE A 120 16.47 -0.70 -8.91
C ILE A 120 16.54 -2.23 -8.97
N LEU A 121 16.44 -2.82 -10.17
CA LEU A 121 16.47 -4.28 -10.35
C LEU A 121 17.77 -4.91 -9.85
N ASP A 122 18.91 -4.27 -10.12
CA ASP A 122 20.21 -4.74 -9.67
C ASP A 122 20.32 -4.73 -8.13
N ARG A 123 19.77 -3.70 -7.46
CA ARG A 123 19.74 -3.63 -5.98
C ARG A 123 18.79 -4.65 -5.36
N LEU A 124 17.68 -4.96 -6.02
CA LEU A 124 16.74 -5.99 -5.57
C LEU A 124 17.18 -7.41 -5.95
N HIS A 125 18.35 -7.56 -6.60
CA HIS A 125 18.80 -8.84 -7.16
C HIS A 125 17.74 -9.53 -8.02
N TRP A 126 16.94 -8.73 -8.74
CA TRP A 126 15.85 -9.19 -9.60
C TRP A 126 14.76 -9.98 -8.86
N ASN A 127 14.69 -9.90 -7.53
CA ASN A 127 13.66 -10.55 -6.73
C ASN A 127 12.41 -9.68 -6.61
N LEU A 128 11.43 -9.93 -7.49
CA LEU A 128 10.14 -9.23 -7.51
C LEU A 128 9.00 -10.07 -6.90
N THR A 129 9.21 -11.37 -6.70
CA THR A 129 8.21 -12.30 -6.17
C THR A 129 8.20 -12.25 -4.65
N VAL A 130 7.52 -11.24 -4.10
CA VAL A 130 7.48 -10.96 -2.67
C VAL A 130 6.06 -10.96 -2.12
N PRO A 131 5.86 -11.29 -0.84
CA PRO A 131 4.55 -11.19 -0.21
C PRO A 131 4.13 -9.73 -0.03
N THR A 132 3.10 -9.29 -0.76
CA THR A 132 2.54 -7.94 -0.63
C THR A 132 1.29 -7.94 0.25
N MET A 133 0.94 -6.77 0.80
CA MET A 133 -0.31 -6.59 1.57
C MET A 133 -1.55 -6.91 0.71
N TYR A 134 -1.49 -6.72 -0.62
CA TYR A 134 -2.55 -7.09 -1.54
C TYR A 134 -2.87 -8.59 -1.49
N MET A 135 -1.86 -9.45 -1.51
CA MET A 135 -2.07 -10.92 -1.48
C MET A 135 -2.81 -11.37 -0.21
N PHE A 136 -2.54 -10.73 0.93
CA PHE A 136 -3.22 -11.02 2.18
C PHE A 136 -4.63 -10.46 2.22
N ILE A 137 -4.84 -9.21 1.79
CA ILE A 137 -6.16 -8.57 1.89
C ILE A 137 -7.21 -9.30 1.06
N VAL A 138 -6.88 -9.75 -0.15
CA VAL A 138 -7.81 -10.53 -0.98
C VAL A 138 -8.18 -11.88 -0.37
N ARG A 139 -7.28 -12.49 0.40
CA ARG A 139 -7.54 -13.74 1.12
C ARG A 139 -8.43 -13.51 2.33
N TYR A 140 -8.14 -12.47 3.11
CA TYR A 140 -8.90 -12.16 4.32
C TYR A 140 -10.30 -11.64 4.01
N LEU A 141 -10.47 -10.90 2.91
CA LEU A 141 -11.78 -10.47 2.42
C LEU A 141 -12.67 -11.67 2.03
N LYS A 142 -12.09 -12.70 1.39
CA LYS A 142 -12.80 -13.97 1.13
C LYS A 142 -13.23 -14.66 2.43
N ALA A 143 -12.33 -14.73 3.41
CA ALA A 143 -12.65 -15.29 4.74
C ALA A 143 -13.73 -14.46 5.48
N ALA A 144 -13.75 -13.15 5.28
CA ALA A 144 -14.76 -12.25 5.82
C ALA A 144 -16.12 -12.35 5.13
N MET A 145 -16.25 -13.17 4.07
CA MET A 145 -17.42 -13.24 3.19
C MET A 145 -17.83 -11.85 2.68
N CYS A 146 -16.86 -11.08 2.19
CA CYS A 146 -17.07 -9.68 1.83
C CYS A 146 -18.08 -9.48 0.69
N ASP A 147 -18.84 -8.41 0.80
CA ASP A 147 -19.50 -7.77 -0.34
C ASP A 147 -18.63 -6.63 -0.89
N THR A 148 -19.13 -5.95 -1.92
CA THR A 148 -18.44 -4.84 -2.57
C THR A 148 -18.21 -3.65 -1.63
N GLU A 149 -19.08 -3.40 -0.65
CA GLU A 149 -18.91 -2.29 0.29
C GLU A 149 -17.77 -2.57 1.27
N LEU A 150 -17.73 -3.77 1.86
CA LEU A 150 -16.64 -4.20 2.73
C LEU A 150 -15.31 -4.26 1.99
N GLU A 151 -15.29 -4.78 0.76
CA GLU A 151 -14.11 -4.81 -0.09
C GLU A 151 -13.56 -3.39 -0.32
N ASN A 152 -14.40 -2.46 -0.77
CA ASN A 152 -14.01 -1.07 -0.99
C ASN A 152 -13.49 -0.41 0.28
N MET A 153 -14.15 -0.64 1.42
CA MET A 153 -13.74 -0.06 2.70
C MET A 153 -12.40 -0.62 3.20
N ALA A 154 -12.15 -1.91 3.02
CA ALA A 154 -10.87 -2.53 3.37
C ALA A 154 -9.74 -2.02 2.47
N PHE A 155 -9.99 -1.89 1.15
CA PHE A 155 -9.02 -1.31 0.24
C PHE A 155 -8.73 0.17 0.57
N PHE A 156 -9.74 0.96 0.94
CA PHE A 156 -9.55 2.31 1.43
C PHE A 156 -8.58 2.38 2.62
N TYR A 157 -8.79 1.56 3.67
CA TYR A 157 -7.89 1.52 4.82
C TYR A 157 -6.48 1.05 4.48
N SER A 158 -6.36 0.04 3.62
CA SER A 158 -5.04 -0.47 3.23
C SER A 158 -4.26 0.52 2.36
N GLU A 159 -4.91 1.29 1.49
CA GLU A 159 -4.26 2.35 0.73
C GLU A 159 -3.90 3.56 1.61
N LEU A 160 -4.70 3.88 2.63
CA LEU A 160 -4.28 4.82 3.68
C LEU A 160 -3.00 4.34 4.37
N ALA A 161 -2.88 3.02 4.60
CA ALA A 161 -1.69 2.44 5.20
C ALA A 161 -0.43 2.63 4.32
N LEU A 162 -0.56 2.48 3.00
CA LEU A 162 0.56 2.66 2.06
C LEU A 162 1.16 4.08 2.13
N VAL A 163 0.31 5.11 2.29
CA VAL A 163 0.72 6.51 2.34
C VAL A 163 1.52 6.83 3.61
N HIS A 164 1.15 6.25 4.76
CA HIS A 164 1.71 6.60 6.05
C HIS A 164 2.92 5.74 6.41
N TYR A 165 4.11 6.35 6.43
CA TYR A 165 5.38 5.67 6.75
C TYR A 165 5.36 4.92 8.09
N ALA A 166 4.65 5.43 9.09
CA ALA A 166 4.48 4.80 10.39
C ALA A 166 3.87 3.39 10.33
N MET A 167 3.24 3.00 9.22
CA MET A 167 2.68 1.66 9.04
C MET A 167 3.72 0.60 8.63
N LEU A 168 4.93 1.00 8.21
CA LEU A 168 5.99 0.06 7.84
C LEU A 168 6.54 -0.77 9.01
N VAL A 169 6.25 -0.37 10.25
CA VAL A 169 6.57 -1.18 11.44
C VAL A 169 5.73 -2.47 11.49
N TYR A 170 4.58 -2.50 10.81
CA TYR A 170 3.69 -3.65 10.81
C TYR A 170 3.93 -4.55 9.59
N PRO A 171 3.96 -5.88 9.78
CA PRO A 171 4.03 -6.82 8.67
C PRO A 171 2.82 -6.67 7.71
N PRO A 172 2.99 -6.78 6.37
CA PRO A 172 1.90 -6.77 5.38
C PRO A 172 0.65 -7.59 5.75
N SER A 173 0.82 -8.81 6.26
CA SER A 173 -0.26 -9.67 6.75
C SER A 173 -1.03 -9.07 7.93
N VAL A 174 -0.35 -8.44 8.88
CA VAL A 174 -1.00 -7.76 10.01
C VAL A 174 -1.74 -6.53 9.50
N THR A 175 -1.11 -5.70 8.68
CA THR A 175 -1.75 -4.49 8.13
C THR A 175 -2.98 -4.83 7.28
N ALA A 176 -2.94 -5.92 6.50
CA ALA A 176 -4.10 -6.42 5.77
C ALA A 176 -5.24 -6.87 6.69
N ALA A 177 -4.93 -7.64 7.75
CA ALA A 177 -5.92 -8.08 8.73
C ALA A 177 -6.58 -6.88 9.44
N VAL A 178 -5.77 -5.89 9.83
CA VAL A 178 -6.24 -4.66 10.47
C VAL A 178 -7.08 -3.82 9.52
N ALA A 179 -6.76 -3.75 8.23
CA ALA A 179 -7.59 -3.05 7.25
C ALA A 179 -8.99 -3.69 7.13
N VAL A 180 -9.09 -5.02 7.13
CA VAL A 180 -10.37 -5.74 7.15
C VAL A 180 -11.10 -5.51 8.48
N TYR A 181 -10.40 -5.59 9.61
CA TYR A 181 -10.97 -5.31 10.93
C TYR A 181 -11.56 -3.89 11.01
N ALA A 182 -10.78 -2.87 10.66
CA ALA A 182 -11.19 -1.47 10.67
C ALA A 182 -12.35 -1.21 9.72
N ALA A 183 -12.38 -1.86 8.56
CA ALA A 183 -13.49 -1.78 7.62
C ALA A 183 -14.78 -2.35 8.22
N ARG A 184 -14.74 -3.57 8.77
CA ARG A 184 -15.89 -4.21 9.42
C ARG A 184 -16.43 -3.39 10.59
N SER A 185 -15.54 -2.89 11.44
CA SER A 185 -15.88 -2.02 12.57
C SER A 185 -16.52 -0.71 12.10
N THR A 186 -15.98 -0.07 11.06
CA THR A 186 -16.54 1.18 10.51
C THR A 186 -17.92 0.97 9.87
N LEU A 187 -18.15 -0.19 9.25
CA LEU A 187 -19.44 -0.57 8.68
C LEU A 187 -20.43 -1.12 9.73
N GLY A 188 -20.07 -1.09 11.02
CA GLY A 188 -20.96 -1.52 12.10
C GLY A 188 -21.20 -3.03 12.18
N MET A 189 -20.33 -3.84 11.56
CA MET A 189 -20.42 -5.30 11.62
C MET A 189 -20.01 -5.80 13.00
N ASN A 190 -20.84 -6.66 13.62
CA ASN A 190 -20.63 -7.19 14.96
C ASN A 190 -20.66 -8.74 14.96
N PRO A 191 -19.62 -9.41 15.49
CA PRO A 191 -18.36 -8.83 15.94
C PRO A 191 -17.50 -8.33 14.76
N PRO A 192 -16.67 -7.28 14.96
CA PRO A 192 -15.77 -6.78 13.93
C PRO A 192 -14.66 -7.78 13.60
N TRP A 193 -14.23 -8.59 14.57
CA TRP A 193 -13.33 -9.73 14.38
C TRP A 193 -14.05 -11.04 14.69
N THR A 194 -14.09 -11.97 13.74
CA THR A 194 -14.82 -13.25 13.86
C THR A 194 -13.86 -14.41 14.01
N ASP A 195 -14.30 -15.52 14.60
CA ASP A 195 -13.52 -16.77 14.73
C ASP A 195 -12.95 -17.26 13.39
N ILE A 196 -13.69 -17.08 12.29
CA ILE A 196 -13.24 -17.43 10.92
C ILE A 196 -12.01 -16.60 10.51
N LEU A 197 -12.03 -15.30 10.82
CA LEU A 197 -10.93 -14.38 10.53
C LEU A 197 -9.72 -14.68 11.41
N GLU A 198 -9.94 -14.91 12.71
CA GLU A 198 -8.88 -15.34 13.63
C GLU A 198 -8.23 -16.64 13.17
N HIS A 199 -9.04 -17.64 12.77
CA HIS A 199 -8.54 -18.91 12.25
C HIS A 199 -7.70 -18.74 10.97
N HIS A 200 -8.15 -17.95 10.01
CA HIS A 200 -7.46 -17.78 8.72
C HIS A 200 -6.24 -16.86 8.77
N THR A 201 -6.15 -15.97 9.76
CA THR A 201 -5.04 -15.03 9.93
C THR A 201 -4.05 -15.48 11.01
N SER A 202 -4.48 -16.37 11.93
CA SER A 202 -3.78 -16.69 13.17
C SER A 202 -3.51 -15.47 14.07
N LEU A 203 -4.38 -14.45 14.00
CA LEU A 203 -4.30 -13.23 14.81
C LEU A 203 -5.57 -13.06 15.65
N ALA A 204 -5.38 -12.95 16.97
CA ALA A 204 -6.44 -12.61 17.90
C ALA A 204 -6.68 -11.09 17.91
N GLU A 205 -7.91 -10.66 18.20
CA GLU A 205 -8.30 -9.25 18.18
C GLU A 205 -7.37 -8.31 18.95
N PRO A 206 -6.88 -8.63 20.18
CA PRO A 206 -5.98 -7.75 20.93
C PRO A 206 -4.68 -7.42 20.19
N GLN A 207 -4.21 -8.31 19.30
CA GLN A 207 -2.99 -8.10 18.51
C GLN A 207 -3.20 -7.07 17.38
N LEU A 208 -4.45 -6.75 17.04
CA LEU A 208 -4.81 -5.83 15.96
C LEU A 208 -5.01 -4.39 16.45
N LEU A 209 -5.34 -4.21 17.73
CA LEU A 209 -5.87 -2.95 18.26
C LEU A 209 -4.93 -1.76 18.05
N ASP A 210 -3.63 -1.87 18.35
CA ASP A 210 -2.71 -0.75 18.22
C ASP A 210 -2.57 -0.26 16.77
N CYS A 211 -2.50 -1.20 15.83
CA CYS A 211 -2.46 -0.92 14.40
C CYS A 211 -3.81 -0.35 13.91
N ALA A 212 -4.93 -0.89 14.41
CA ALA A 212 -6.28 -0.42 14.09
C ALA A 212 -6.47 1.04 14.54
N ARG A 213 -6.07 1.38 15.77
CA ARG A 213 -6.13 2.76 16.29
C ARG A 213 -5.40 3.74 15.37
N ARG A 214 -4.21 3.38 14.88
CA ARG A 214 -3.46 4.22 13.92
C ARG A 214 -4.23 4.40 12.61
N LEU A 215 -4.73 3.33 11.99
CA LEU A 215 -5.50 3.44 10.74
C LEU A 215 -6.79 4.26 10.89
N ILE A 216 -7.52 4.07 11.99
CA ILE A 216 -8.70 4.86 12.31
C ILE A 216 -8.35 6.34 12.52
N SER A 217 -7.20 6.64 13.14
CA SER A 217 -6.71 8.01 13.27
C SER A 217 -6.43 8.65 11.90
N PHE A 218 -5.85 7.91 10.96
CA PHE A 218 -5.57 8.40 9.61
C PHE A 218 -6.87 8.64 8.83
N HIS A 219 -7.86 7.76 8.94
CA HIS A 219 -9.19 8.01 8.36
C HIS A 219 -9.84 9.27 8.96
N THR A 220 -9.77 9.45 10.28
CA THR A 220 -10.33 10.64 10.94
C THR A 220 -9.71 11.95 10.41
N LEU A 221 -8.42 11.92 10.08
CA LEU A 221 -7.69 13.09 9.54
C LEU A 221 -7.73 13.19 8.01
N ALA A 222 -8.15 12.13 7.30
CA ALA A 222 -8.10 12.06 5.84
C ALA A 222 -8.87 13.20 5.12
N PRO A 223 -10.06 13.65 5.58
CA PRO A 223 -10.77 14.75 4.92
C PRO A 223 -9.96 16.06 4.86
N GLU A 224 -9.15 16.34 5.89
CA GLU A 224 -8.36 17.56 6.04
C GLU A 224 -6.88 17.40 5.66
N SER A 225 -6.45 16.17 5.34
CA SER A 225 -5.07 15.87 4.95
C SER A 225 -4.67 16.60 3.65
N LYS A 226 -3.36 16.84 3.48
CA LYS A 226 -2.82 17.34 2.22
C LYS A 226 -2.72 16.24 1.16
N GLN A 227 -2.42 15.01 1.59
CA GLN A 227 -2.45 13.81 0.75
C GLN A 227 -3.91 13.35 0.65
N LYS A 228 -4.55 13.61 -0.50
CA LYS A 228 -6.00 13.38 -0.69
C LYS A 228 -6.30 12.33 -1.75
N ALA A 229 -5.31 11.71 -2.40
CA ALA A 229 -5.55 10.78 -3.49
C ALA A 229 -6.45 9.62 -3.07
N VAL A 230 -6.12 8.97 -1.94
CA VAL A 230 -6.90 7.86 -1.38
C VAL A 230 -8.31 8.31 -1.03
N TYR A 231 -8.44 9.39 -0.25
CA TYR A 231 -9.74 9.93 0.15
C TYR A 231 -10.61 10.24 -1.07
N ARG A 232 -10.10 11.01 -2.03
CA ARG A 232 -10.81 11.36 -3.28
C ARG A 232 -11.16 10.16 -4.14
N LYS A 233 -10.29 9.15 -4.21
CA LYS A 233 -10.54 7.90 -4.95
C LYS A 233 -11.77 7.21 -4.37
N TYR A 234 -11.78 6.96 -3.06
CA TYR A 234 -12.82 6.21 -2.35
C TYR A 234 -14.05 7.04 -1.94
N SER A 235 -14.05 8.36 -2.12
CA SER A 235 -15.27 9.19 -2.03
C SER A 235 -16.17 9.05 -3.27
N LYS A 236 -15.68 8.47 -4.37
CA LYS A 236 -16.44 8.35 -5.62
C LYS A 236 -17.60 7.34 -5.47
N PRO A 237 -18.78 7.62 -6.06
CA PRO A 237 -19.93 6.72 -5.97
C PRO A 237 -19.66 5.30 -6.46
N LYS A 238 -18.80 5.14 -7.48
CA LYS A 238 -18.44 3.82 -8.02
C LYS A 238 -17.68 2.91 -7.04
N LEU A 239 -17.10 3.49 -5.97
CA LEU A 239 -16.45 2.77 -4.88
C LEU A 239 -17.29 2.85 -3.59
N GLY A 240 -18.61 3.05 -3.73
CA GLY A 240 -19.55 3.13 -2.60
C GLY A 240 -19.42 4.39 -1.75
N SER A 241 -18.60 5.36 -2.15
CA SER A 241 -18.30 6.55 -1.35
C SER A 241 -17.84 6.21 0.08
N VAL A 242 -17.19 5.06 0.27
CA VAL A 242 -16.84 4.49 1.58
C VAL A 242 -15.93 5.41 2.42
N ALA A 243 -15.13 6.26 1.78
CA ALA A 243 -14.31 7.26 2.49
C ALA A 243 -15.13 8.35 3.20
N LEU A 244 -16.43 8.47 2.92
CA LEU A 244 -17.34 9.40 3.59
C LEU A 244 -17.99 8.79 4.84
N GLN A 245 -17.84 7.48 5.07
CA GLN A 245 -18.33 6.82 6.27
C GLN A 245 -17.58 7.33 7.51
N SER A 246 -18.29 7.44 8.63
CA SER A 246 -17.65 7.90 9.87
C SER A 246 -16.77 6.80 10.47
N PRO A 247 -15.45 7.03 10.70
CA PRO A 247 -14.58 6.04 11.32
C PRO A 247 -15.13 5.61 12.70
N ASP A 248 -14.88 4.35 13.08
CA ASP A 248 -15.25 3.86 14.42
C ASP A 248 -14.34 4.47 15.51
N LYS A 249 -14.72 5.65 15.97
CA LYS A 249 -13.99 6.41 16.99
C LYS A 249 -13.93 5.69 18.34
N LYS A 250 -14.72 4.64 18.59
CA LYS A 250 -14.64 3.87 19.84
C LYS A 250 -13.27 3.22 20.01
N LEU A 251 -12.62 2.85 18.91
CA LEU A 251 -11.26 2.31 18.92
C LEU A 251 -10.24 3.33 19.42
N LEU A 252 -10.48 4.64 19.24
CA LEU A 252 -9.55 5.70 19.69
C LEU A 252 -9.63 5.99 21.20
N SER A 253 -10.69 5.54 21.87
CA SER A 253 -10.98 5.86 23.28
C SER A 253 -10.54 4.80 24.29
N GLY A 254 -9.89 3.73 23.85
CA GLY A 254 -9.41 2.64 24.71
C GLY A 254 -7.94 2.32 24.51
#